data_AF-A0AAV6CSC7-F1
#
_entry.id   AF-A0AAV6CSC7-F1
#
_cell.length_a   1.000
_cell.length_b   1.000
_cell.length_c   1.000
_cell.angle_alpha   90.00
_cell.angle_beta   90.00
_cell.angle_gamma   90.00
#
_symmetry.space_group_name_H-M   'P 1'
#
loop_
_entity.id
_entity.type
_entity.pdbx_description
1 polymer ?
#
loop_
_entity_poly.entity_id
_entity_poly.type
_entity_poly.pdbx_seq_one_letter_code
_entity_poly.pdbx_strand_id
1 'polypeptide(L)' 'MMIVLAASLSIASPAYAYLDPGTGSMLLSAVFGVAAAVALAVKMFWYRIVGLFRGKKRGLRPGTAEGAPVADE' A
#
# COMPACT_ATOMS: atom_id res chain seq x y z
N MET A 1 -41.78 -32.47 -11.09
CA MET A 1 -41.12 -31.45 -10.24
C MET A 1 -39.62 -31.71 -10.10
N MET A 2 -39.20 -32.82 -9.47
CA MET A 2 -37.78 -33.19 -9.27
C MET A 2 -36.98 -33.32 -10.58
N ILE A 3 -37.55 -33.93 -11.61
CA ILE A 3 -36.88 -34.12 -12.92
C ILE A 3 -36.69 -32.78 -13.65
N VAL A 4 -37.67 -31.87 -13.55
CA VAL A 4 -37.61 -30.54 -14.16
C VAL A 4 -36.57 -29.68 -13.42
N LEU A 5 -36.52 -29.79 -12.09
CA LEU A 5 -35.51 -29.12 -11.27
C LEU A 5 -34.10 -29.60 -11.61
N ALA A 6 -33.92 -30.92 -11.78
CA ALA A 6 -32.64 -31.53 -12.16
C ALA A 6 -32.22 -31.09 -13.58
N ALA A 7 -33.15 -31.04 -14.53
CA ALA A 7 -32.89 -30.58 -15.89
C ALA A 7 -32.48 -29.10 -15.95
N SER A 8 -33.06 -28.24 -15.10
CA SER A 8 -32.70 -26.82 -15.01
C SER A 8 -31.28 -26.58 -14.50
N LEU A 9 -30.74 -27.46 -13.66
CA LEU A 9 -29.34 -27.37 -13.19
C LEU A 9 -28.34 -27.74 -14.29
N SER A 10 -28.70 -28.62 -15.22
CA SER A 10 -27.82 -29.06 -16.31
C SER A 10 -27.63 -28.02 -17.43
N ILE A 11 -28.36 -26.90 -17.40
CA ILE A 11 -28.32 -25.82 -18.41
C ILE A 11 -27.55 -24.59 -17.88
N ALA A 12 -26.99 -24.66 -16.67
CA ALA A 12 -26.21 -23.56 -16.09
C ALA A 12 -24.91 -23.30 -16.88
N SER A 13 -24.81 -22.11 -17.46
CA SER A 13 -23.62 -21.61 -18.17
C SER A 13 -22.40 -21.56 -17.23
N PRO A 14 -21.15 -21.82 -17.70
CA PRO A 14 -19.97 -21.80 -16.85
C PRO A 14 -19.70 -20.36 -16.39
N ALA A 15 -20.16 -20.01 -15.19
CA ALA A 15 -19.61 -18.86 -14.49
C ALA A 15 -18.14 -19.17 -14.21
N TYR A 16 -17.23 -18.24 -14.52
CA TYR A 16 -15.88 -18.19 -13.94
C TYR A 16 -15.99 -17.90 -12.43
N ALA A 17 -16.68 -18.78 -11.71
CA ALA A 17 -16.94 -18.68 -10.29
C ALA A 17 -15.59 -18.93 -9.59
N TYR A 18 -14.99 -17.87 -9.10
CA TYR A 18 -13.80 -17.84 -8.24
C TYR A 18 -14.06 -18.49 -6.85
N LEU A 19 -14.98 -19.46 -6.81
CA LEU A 19 -15.90 -19.66 -5.69
C LEU A 19 -16.23 -21.15 -5.49
N ASP A 20 -15.23 -22.03 -5.67
CA ASP A 20 -15.18 -23.15 -4.73
C ASP A 20 -15.15 -22.55 -3.31
N PRO A 21 -16.00 -23.00 -2.36
CA PRO A 21 -16.12 -22.38 -1.04
C PRO A 21 -14.78 -22.27 -0.29
N GLY A 22 -13.79 -23.12 -0.63
CA GLY A 22 -12.42 -23.02 -0.10
C GLY A 22 -11.60 -21.84 -0.66
N THR A 23 -11.76 -21.51 -1.95
CA THR A 23 -10.96 -20.48 -2.63
C THR A 23 -11.39 -19.07 -2.22
N GLY A 24 -12.69 -18.88 -2.01
CA GLY A 24 -13.23 -17.62 -1.47
C GLY A 24 -12.69 -17.29 -0.08
N SER A 25 -12.62 -18.28 0.82
CA SER A 25 -12.06 -18.10 2.17
C SER A 25 -10.55 -17.85 2.15
N MET A 26 -9.79 -18.51 1.27
CA MET A 26 -8.37 -18.24 1.10
C MET A 26 -8.09 -16.81 0.61
N LEU A 27 -8.85 -16.31 -0.36
CA LEU A 27 -8.68 -14.96 -0.86
C LEU A 27 -8.96 -13.92 0.24
N LEU A 28 -10.06 -14.08 0.98
CA LEU A 28 -10.38 -13.20 2.10
C LEU A 28 -9.28 -13.24 3.17
N SER A 29 -8.77 -14.43 3.50
CA SER A 29 -7.69 -14.59 4.47
C SER A 29 -6.39 -13.92 4.01
N ALA A 30 -6.06 -14.01 2.72
CA ALA A 30 -4.91 -13.32 2.14
C ALA A 30 -5.06 -11.79 2.21
N VAL A 31 -6.25 -11.27 1.89
CA VAL A 31 -6.54 -9.83 1.97
C VAL A 31 -6.40 -9.33 3.41
N PHE A 32 -6.96 -10.05 4.39
CA PHE A 32 -6.82 -9.69 5.80
C PHE A 32 -5.37 -9.78 6.29
N GLY A 33 -4.62 -10.82 5.87
CA GLY A 33 -3.21 -10.96 6.19
C GLY A 33 -2.35 -9.81 5.65
N VAL A 34 -2.55 -9.45 4.39
CA VAL A 34 -1.84 -8.31 3.76
C VAL A 34 -2.23 -7.00 4.44
N ALA A 35 -3.53 -6.78 4.70
CA ALA A 35 -4.00 -5.56 5.37
C ALA A 35 -3.39 -5.41 6.77
N ALA A 36 -3.34 -6.50 7.56
CA ALA A 36 -2.73 -6.49 8.88
C ALA A 36 -1.21 -6.23 8.81
N ALA A 37 -0.51 -6.85 7.86
CA ALA A 37 0.92 -6.64 7.67
C ALA A 37 1.23 -5.18 7.27
N VAL A 38 0.46 -4.60 6.35
CA VAL A 38 0.61 -3.20 5.94
C VAL A 38 0.30 -2.26 7.11
N ALA A 39 -0.77 -2.48 7.85
CA ALA A 39 -1.12 -1.66 9.01
C ALA A 39 0.01 -1.67 10.07
N LEU A 40 0.58 -2.85 10.34
CA LEU A 40 1.70 -2.98 11.26
C LEU A 40 2.96 -2.29 10.74
N ALA A 41 3.27 -2.46 9.45
CA ALA A 41 4.40 -1.79 8.81
C ALA A 41 4.25 -0.26 8.89
N VAL A 42 3.09 0.30 8.56
CA VAL A 42 2.82 1.74 8.67
C VAL A 42 3.00 2.22 10.11
N LYS A 43 2.46 1.48 11.09
CA LYS A 43 2.63 1.81 12.51
C LYS A 43 4.10 1.81 12.93
N MET A 44 4.89 0.81 12.52
CA MET A 44 6.31 0.73 12.86
C MET A 44 7.15 1.79 12.17
N PHE A 45 6.87 2.09 10.90
CA PHE A 45 7.65 3.03 10.10
C PHE A 45 7.11 4.46 10.14
N TRP A 46 6.11 4.77 10.96
CA TRP A 46 5.47 6.09 11.01
C TRP A 46 6.47 7.25 11.08
N TYR A 47 7.45 7.18 11.99
CA TYR A 47 8.48 8.21 12.14
C TYR A 47 9.43 8.32 10.94
N ARG A 48 9.76 7.20 10.27
CA ARG A 48 10.58 7.20 9.05
C ARG A 48 9.81 7.80 7.87
N ILE A 49 8.56 7.40 7.69
CA ILE A 49 7.66 7.91 6.63
C ILE A 49 7.46 9.42 6.81
N VAL A 50 7.13 9.86 8.04
CA VAL A 50 6.98 11.28 8.37
C VAL A 50 8.30 12.04 8.21
N GLY A 51 9.44 11.44 8.55
CA GLY A 51 10.77 12.03 8.36
C GLY A 51 11.19 12.19 6.89
N LEU A 52 10.77 11.27 6.01
CA LEU A 52 10.93 11.38 4.56
C LEU A 52 10.07 12.51 3.98
N PHE A 53 8.85 12.71 4.49
CA PHE A 53 7.97 13.80 4.07
C PHE A 53 8.34 15.16 4.66
N ARG A 54 8.93 15.20 5.86
CA ARG A 54 9.54 16.41 6.44
C ARG A 54 10.90 16.64 5.78
N GLY A 55 10.84 17.02 4.50
CA GLY A 55 11.99 17.36 3.68
C GLY A 55 12.99 18.20 4.48
N LYS A 56 14.24 17.74 4.49
CA LYS A 56 15.37 18.45 5.10
C LYS A 56 15.36 19.86 4.51
N LYS A 57 14.96 20.85 5.32
CA LYS A 57 15.23 22.26 5.01
C LYS A 57 16.74 22.34 4.92
N ARG A 58 17.23 22.24 3.68
CA ARG A 58 18.63 22.37 3.34
C ARG A 58 18.99 23.73 3.88
N GLY A 59 19.79 23.74 4.94
CA GLY A 59 20.23 24.96 5.58
C GLY A 59 20.76 25.85 4.48
N LEU A 60 20.03 26.93 4.23
CA LEU A 60 20.55 28.05 3.49
C LEU A 60 21.73 28.50 4.34
N ARG A 61 22.94 28.03 4.02
CA ARG A 61 24.14 28.71 4.47
C ARG A 61 23.98 30.11 3.86
N PRO A 62 23.82 31.18 4.67
CA PRO A 62 23.97 32.50 4.12
C PRO A 62 25.35 32.49 3.48
N GLY A 63 25.38 32.79 2.19
CA GLY A 63 26.60 32.83 1.43
C GLY A 63 27.60 33.71 2.15
N THR A 64 28.84 33.23 2.18
CA THR A 64 30.00 34.02 1.79
C THR A 64 29.64 35.36 1.19
N ALA A 65 29.62 36.40 2.03
CA ALA A 65 29.80 37.78 1.64
C ALA A 65 30.61 38.40 2.79
N GLU A 66 31.92 38.20 2.75
CA GLU A 66 32.91 39.21 3.14
C GLU A 66 34.29 38.69 2.72
N GLY A 67 34.48 38.52 1.42
CA GLY A 67 35.80 38.72 0.85
C GLY A 67 35.94 40.22 0.63
N ALA A 68 36.60 40.92 1.53
CA ALA A 68 37.08 42.28 1.30
C ALA A 68 38.62 42.23 1.42
N PRO A 69 39.36 42.36 0.31
CA PRO A 69 40.81 42.50 0.32
C PRO A 69 41.17 43.98 0.30
N VAL A 70 41.58 44.53 1.43
CA VAL A 70 42.32 45.81 1.53
C VAL A 70 42.92 45.80 2.95
N ALA A 71 44.23 45.67 3.18
CA ALA A 71 45.27 46.66 2.85
C ALA A 71 44.72 48.04 3.29
N ASP A 72 45.15 48.65 4.39
CA ASP A 72 46.47 49.25 4.60
C ASP A 72 46.52 49.80 6.04
N GLU A 73 47.74 49.91 6.58
CA GLU A 73 48.18 50.64 7.80
C GLU A 73 48.05 49.99 9.19
#